data_AF-A0A957PX04-F1
#
_entry.id   AF-A0A957PX04-F1
#
_cell.length_a   1.000
_cell.length_b   1.000
_cell.length_c   1.000
_cell.angle_alpha   90.00
_cell.angle_beta   90.00
_cell.angle_gamma   90.00
#
_symmetry.space_group_name_H-M   'P 1'
#
loop_
_entity.id
_entity.type
_entity.pdbx_description
1 polymer ?
#
loop_
_entity_poly.entity_id
_entity_poly.type
_entity_poly.pdbx_seq_one_letter_code
_entity_poly.pdbx_strand_id
1 'polypeptide(L)'
;MSLSPTIDSRYRLTPRDLGRRDHLVTIQNVSWQGVETLTLLLHLREFPTKRLVLDAIQQQELIHIVGTYHTTEWIGRQILIAAQSDSDQLRIHLFAVTAPPQKPQLHIPTEIPIPENIGATVILLLILLLLFLLVALLEQSDSLLGWF
;
A
#
# COMPACT_ATOMS: atom_id res chain seq x y z
N MET A 1 1.26 -13.94 29.51
CA MET A 1 0.26 -12.99 28.98
C MET A 1 0.80 -12.45 27.66
N SER A 2 0.22 -12.88 26.54
CA SER A 2 0.69 -12.54 25.19
C SER A 2 0.40 -11.08 24.87
N LEU A 3 1.44 -10.25 24.83
CA LEU A 3 1.40 -8.85 24.43
C LEU A 3 1.51 -8.78 22.91
N SER A 4 0.38 -8.79 22.20
CA SER A 4 0.30 -8.14 20.89
C SER A 4 -1.12 -7.70 20.55
N PRO A 5 -1.69 -6.75 21.30
CA PRO A 5 -2.80 -6.00 20.75
C PRO A 5 -2.24 -4.86 19.89
N THR A 6 -2.71 -4.83 18.64
CA THR A 6 -3.41 -3.63 18.17
C THR A 6 -2.51 -2.55 17.54
N ILE A 7 -2.66 -2.40 16.22
CA ILE A 7 -2.46 -1.12 15.50
C ILE A 7 -2.80 0.03 16.44
N ASP A 8 -1.82 0.89 16.72
CA ASP A 8 -2.00 2.09 17.52
C ASP A 8 -3.29 2.78 17.07
N SER A 9 -4.23 2.92 18.01
CA SER A 9 -5.59 3.40 17.76
C SER A 9 -5.63 4.73 17.03
N ARG A 10 -4.53 5.51 17.10
CA ARG A 10 -4.35 6.76 16.36
C ARG A 10 -4.36 6.60 14.84
N TYR A 11 -3.95 5.44 14.32
CA TYR A 11 -3.90 5.15 12.89
C TYR A 11 -5.08 4.30 12.39
N ARG A 12 -6.03 3.96 13.28
CA ARG A 12 -7.27 3.28 12.89
C ARG A 12 -8.33 4.30 12.54
N LEU A 13 -9.07 4.02 11.47
CA LEU A 13 -10.29 4.75 11.17
C LEU A 13 -11.35 4.37 12.20
N THR A 14 -11.88 5.36 12.89
CA THR A 14 -12.93 5.19 13.91
C THR A 14 -14.22 5.86 13.45
N PRO A 15 -15.40 5.45 13.96
CA PRO A 15 -16.67 6.10 13.62
C PRO A 15 -16.66 7.62 13.86
N ARG A 16 -15.88 8.09 14.86
CA ARG A 16 -15.72 9.52 15.18
C ARG A 16 -15.05 10.30 14.05
N ASP A 17 -14.19 9.66 13.27
CA ASP A 17 -13.49 10.27 12.15
C ASP A 17 -14.42 10.53 10.95
N LEU A 18 -15.48 9.73 10.81
CA LEU A 18 -16.48 9.89 9.76
C LEU A 18 -17.53 10.96 10.09
N GLY A 19 -17.76 11.21 11.38
CA GLY A 19 -18.83 12.10 11.83
C GLY A 19 -20.22 11.50 11.52
N ARG A 20 -21.15 12.32 11.03
CA ARG A 20 -22.54 11.93 10.71
C ARG A 20 -22.85 11.82 9.21
N ARG A 21 -21.83 11.87 8.37
CA ARG A 21 -22.00 11.90 6.91
C ARG A 21 -21.50 10.59 6.31
N ASP A 22 -22.10 10.23 5.20
CA ASP A 22 -21.62 9.15 4.35
C ASP A 22 -20.42 9.65 3.56
N HIS A 23 -19.39 8.83 3.44
CA HIS A 23 -18.18 9.14 2.69
C HIS A 23 -18.04 8.13 1.55
N LEU A 24 -17.99 8.64 0.33
CA LEU A 24 -17.56 7.84 -0.82
C LEU A 24 -16.05 7.70 -0.75
N VAL A 25 -15.57 6.48 -0.60
CA VAL A 25 -14.14 6.18 -0.45
C VAL A 25 -13.66 5.21 -1.51
N THR A 26 -12.40 5.36 -1.90
CA THR A 26 -11.72 4.49 -2.86
C THR A 26 -10.71 3.62 -2.13
N ILE A 27 -10.80 2.30 -2.33
CA ILE A 27 -9.82 1.35 -1.81
C ILE A 27 -8.51 1.54 -2.56
N GLN A 28 -7.48 2.04 -1.90
CA GLN A 28 -6.16 2.26 -2.49
C GLN A 28 -5.27 1.03 -2.37
N ASN A 29 -5.38 0.29 -1.27
CA ASN A 29 -4.61 -0.93 -1.02
C ASN A 29 -5.34 -1.81 0.00
N VAL A 30 -5.02 -3.10 -0.01
CA VAL A 30 -5.48 -4.08 0.98
C VAL A 30 -4.27 -4.75 1.59
N SER A 31 -4.17 -4.75 2.91
CA SER A 31 -3.07 -5.40 3.63
C SER A 31 -3.59 -6.26 4.77
N TRP A 32 -2.71 -7.11 5.30
CA TRP A 32 -3.04 -8.04 6.40
C TRP A 32 -2.14 -7.70 7.59
N GLN A 33 -2.67 -7.80 8.81
CA GLN A 33 -1.90 -7.55 10.02
C GLN A 33 -2.26 -8.49 11.16
N GLY A 34 -1.24 -8.85 11.93
CA GLY A 34 -1.33 -9.78 13.07
C GLY A 34 -0.33 -10.90 12.90
N VAL A 35 0.06 -11.52 14.02
CA VAL A 35 0.99 -12.66 14.00
C VAL A 35 0.22 -13.98 14.14
N GLU A 36 -0.72 -14.02 15.08
CA GLU A 36 -1.55 -15.21 15.35
C GLU A 36 -2.84 -15.23 14.54
N THR A 37 -3.48 -14.06 14.36
CA THR A 37 -4.71 -13.91 13.59
C THR A 37 -4.56 -12.75 12.64
N LEU A 38 -4.59 -13.04 11.34
CA LEU A 38 -4.47 -12.04 10.31
C LEU A 38 -5.78 -11.29 10.16
N THR A 39 -5.72 -9.98 10.38
CA THR A 39 -6.84 -9.06 10.23
C THR A 39 -6.65 -8.25 8.96
N LEU A 40 -7.72 -8.14 8.17
CA LEU A 40 -7.69 -7.41 6.92
C LEU A 40 -7.81 -5.90 7.15
N LEU A 41 -7.02 -5.13 6.41
CA LEU A 41 -6.95 -3.68 6.50
C LEU A 41 -7.18 -3.06 5.13
N LEU A 42 -8.05 -2.06 5.07
CA LEU A 42 -8.21 -1.20 3.90
C LEU A 42 -7.44 0.09 4.09
N HIS A 43 -6.65 0.41 3.06
CA HIS A 43 -6.08 1.72 2.87
C HIS A 43 -7.04 2.50 1.99
N LEU A 44 -7.62 3.58 2.52
CA LEU A 44 -8.59 4.40 1.81
C LEU A 44 -7.91 5.67 1.33
N ARG A 45 -8.14 6.06 0.07
CA ARG A 45 -7.51 7.24 -0.54
C ARG A 45 -7.87 8.53 0.22
N GLU A 46 -9.11 8.63 0.68
CA GLU A 46 -9.68 9.79 1.35
C GLU A 46 -9.26 9.88 2.83
N PHE A 47 -8.72 8.79 3.39
CA PHE A 47 -8.17 8.72 4.74
C PHE A 47 -6.72 8.22 4.71
N PRO A 48 -5.77 8.97 4.12
CA PRO A 48 -4.44 8.46 3.78
C PRO A 48 -3.61 8.03 5.01
N THR A 49 -3.84 8.67 6.16
CA THR A 49 -3.15 8.41 7.42
C THR A 49 -3.81 7.35 8.28
N LYS A 50 -5.04 6.92 7.94
CA LYS A 50 -5.81 5.96 8.71
C LYS A 50 -6.08 4.69 7.91
N ARG A 51 -6.31 3.60 8.63
CA ARG A 51 -6.63 2.28 8.07
C ARG A 51 -7.95 1.81 8.63
N LEU A 52 -8.84 1.34 7.75
CA LEU A 52 -10.06 0.68 8.19
C LEU A 52 -9.74 -0.78 8.45
N VAL A 53 -9.89 -1.18 9.70
CA VAL A 53 -9.74 -2.58 10.12
C VAL A 53 -11.08 -3.26 9.89
N LEU A 54 -11.09 -4.32 9.08
CA LEU A 54 -12.32 -5.03 8.77
C LEU A 54 -12.51 -6.21 9.72
N ASP A 55 -13.65 -6.24 10.40
CA ASP A 55 -14.14 -7.44 11.08
C ASP A 55 -14.72 -8.47 10.09
N ALA A 56 -15.09 -9.64 10.60
CA ALA A 56 -15.61 -10.73 9.75
C ALA A 56 -16.91 -10.36 9.03
N ILE A 57 -17.77 -9.55 9.64
CA ILE A 57 -19.06 -9.13 9.07
C ILE A 57 -18.80 -8.14 7.94
N GLN A 58 -17.98 -7.12 8.20
CA GLN A 58 -17.58 -6.13 7.20
C GLN A 58 -16.84 -6.75 6.02
N GLN A 59 -16.02 -7.79 6.26
CA GLN A 59 -15.39 -8.54 5.16
C GLN A 59 -16.44 -9.21 4.26
N GLN A 60 -17.45 -9.84 4.85
CA GLN A 60 -18.55 -10.45 4.08
C GLN A 60 -19.37 -9.41 3.33
N GLU A 61 -19.69 -8.28 3.96
CA GLU A 61 -20.36 -7.15 3.31
C GLU A 61 -19.56 -6.66 2.11
N LEU A 62 -18.25 -6.47 2.27
CA LEU A 62 -17.38 -6.01 1.19
C LEU A 62 -17.28 -7.02 0.05
N ILE A 63 -17.19 -8.32 0.36
CA ILE A 63 -17.24 -9.38 -0.65
C ILE A 63 -18.55 -9.33 -1.43
N HIS A 64 -19.67 -9.11 -0.75
CA HIS A 64 -20.97 -8.97 -1.40
C HIS A 64 -21.07 -7.70 -2.27
N ILE A 65 -20.52 -6.58 -1.80
CA ILE A 65 -20.48 -5.30 -2.53
C ILE A 65 -19.61 -5.41 -3.79
N VAL A 66 -18.42 -6.00 -3.68
CA VAL A 66 -17.47 -6.08 -4.80
C VAL A 66 -17.76 -7.28 -5.71
N GLY A 67 -18.39 -8.33 -5.17
CA GLY A 67 -18.74 -9.56 -5.90
C GLY A 67 -17.60 -10.57 -6.03
N THR A 68 -16.53 -10.45 -5.25
CA THR A 68 -15.33 -11.32 -5.36
C THR A 68 -14.62 -11.47 -4.02
N TYR A 69 -14.00 -12.64 -3.81
CA TYR A 69 -13.14 -12.92 -2.65
C TYR A 69 -11.69 -12.48 -2.86
N HIS A 70 -11.31 -12.14 -4.10
CA HIS A 70 -9.94 -11.76 -4.43
C HIS A 70 -9.66 -10.32 -4.03
N THR A 71 -8.88 -10.14 -2.95
CA THR A 71 -8.58 -8.82 -2.37
C THR A 71 -7.87 -7.85 -3.33
N THR A 72 -7.12 -8.37 -4.30
CA THR A 72 -6.49 -7.57 -5.35
C THR A 72 -7.52 -6.87 -6.25
N GLU A 73 -8.68 -7.48 -6.48
CA GLU A 73 -9.76 -6.91 -7.30
C GLU A 73 -10.58 -5.84 -6.56
N TRP A 74 -10.35 -5.70 -5.25
CA TRP A 74 -10.97 -4.67 -4.42
C TRP A 74 -10.25 -3.33 -4.59
N ILE A 75 -8.96 -3.34 -4.97
CA ILE A 75 -8.18 -2.13 -5.19
C ILE A 75 -8.78 -1.32 -6.35
N GLY A 76 -8.97 -0.02 -6.12
CA GLY A 76 -9.60 0.91 -7.05
C GLY A 76 -11.13 0.90 -7.00
N ARG A 77 -11.76 0.00 -6.23
CA ARG A 77 -13.22 0.01 -6.04
C ARG A 77 -13.64 1.14 -5.12
N GLN A 78 -14.79 1.73 -5.45
CA GLN A 78 -15.44 2.72 -4.63
C GLN A 78 -16.51 2.06 -3.77
N ILE A 79 -16.56 2.44 -2.51
CA ILE A 79 -17.57 2.02 -1.54
C ILE A 79 -18.02 3.24 -0.74
N LEU A 80 -19.25 3.19 -0.25
CA LEU A 80 -19.73 4.18 0.72
C LEU A 80 -19.47 3.65 2.12
N ILE A 81 -18.91 4.50 2.98
CA ILE A 81 -18.75 4.21 4.40
C ILE A 81 -19.53 5.22 5.24
N ALA A 82 -20.21 4.74 6.27
CA ALA A 82 -20.93 5.60 7.19
C ALA A 82 -20.80 5.09 8.63
N ALA A 83 -20.76 6.02 9.58
CA ALA A 83 -20.88 5.67 10.99
C ALA A 83 -22.36 5.55 11.36
N GLN A 84 -22.81 4.34 11.69
CA GLN A 84 -24.18 4.10 12.16
C GLN A 84 -24.16 3.50 13.56
N SER A 85 -25.25 3.71 14.30
CA SER A 85 -25.42 3.15 15.62
C SER A 85 -26.13 1.81 15.50
N ASP A 86 -25.44 0.73 15.82
CA ASP A 86 -26.01 -0.61 15.94
C ASP A 86 -25.99 -1.00 17.42
N SER A 87 -27.18 -1.22 18.00
CA SER A 87 -27.32 -1.77 19.34
C SER A 87 -26.51 -1.01 20.41
N ASP A 88 -26.59 0.33 20.38
CA ASP A 88 -25.88 1.28 21.26
C ASP A 88 -24.35 1.36 21.03
N GLN A 89 -23.82 0.71 19.99
CA GLN A 89 -22.44 0.85 19.54
C GLN A 89 -22.34 1.54 18.19
N LEU A 90 -21.53 2.60 18.13
CA LEU A 90 -21.16 3.24 16.86
C LEU A 90 -20.22 2.32 16.08
N ARG A 91 -20.63 1.92 14.87
CA ARG A 91 -19.87 1.07 13.96
C ARG A 91 -19.80 1.70 12.57
N ILE A 92 -18.76 1.33 11.82
CA ILE A 92 -18.61 1.73 10.42
C ILE A 92 -19.30 0.69 9.58
N HIS A 93 -20.27 1.08 8.77
CA HIS A 93 -20.97 0.21 7.82
C HIS A 93 -20.50 0.48 6.40
N LEU A 94 -20.48 -0.58 5.59
CA LEU A 94 -20.09 -0.53 4.18
C LEU A 94 -21.34 -0.64 3.31
N PHE A 95 -21.44 0.24 2.32
CA PHE A 95 -22.55 0.24 1.36
C PHE A 95 -22.02 0.22 -0.08
N ALA A 96 -22.77 -0.47 -0.94
CA ALA A 96 -22.54 -0.41 -2.37
C ALA A 96 -22.89 0.99 -2.91
N VAL A 97 -22.11 1.46 -3.88
CA VAL A 97 -22.46 2.65 -4.65
C VAL A 97 -23.63 2.28 -5.56
N THR A 98 -24.82 2.84 -5.32
CA THR A 98 -26.06 2.49 -6.07
C THR A 98 -26.06 3.02 -7.51
N ALA A 99 -25.10 3.88 -7.90
CA ALA A 99 -24.90 4.24 -9.29
C ALA A 99 -24.29 3.05 -10.06
N PRO A 100 -24.69 2.80 -11.32
CA PRO A 100 -24.11 1.71 -12.10
C PRO A 100 -22.59 1.85 -12.06
N PRO A 101 -21.86 0.75 -11.82
CA PRO A 101 -20.41 0.80 -11.74
C PRO A 101 -19.92 1.35 -13.07
N GLN A 102 -19.57 2.64 -13.11
CA GLN A 102 -18.59 3.10 -14.06
C GLN A 102 -17.42 2.19 -13.75
N LYS A 103 -17.16 1.22 -14.66
CA LYS A 103 -15.94 0.42 -14.65
C LYS A 103 -14.88 1.35 -14.13
N PRO A 104 -14.21 1.03 -13.00
CA PRO A 104 -13.06 1.82 -12.58
C PRO A 104 -12.23 1.90 -13.85
N GLN A 105 -12.19 3.09 -14.46
CA GLN A 105 -11.17 3.33 -15.45
C GLN A 105 -9.95 3.13 -14.61
N LEU A 106 -9.30 2.00 -14.84
CA LEU A 106 -7.99 1.71 -14.36
C LEU A 106 -7.13 2.80 -15.00
N HIS A 107 -7.22 4.02 -14.48
CA HIS A 107 -6.10 4.92 -14.37
C HIS A 107 -5.18 4.16 -13.42
N ILE A 108 -4.53 3.13 -13.98
CA ILE A 108 -3.16 2.86 -13.64
C ILE A 108 -2.54 4.24 -13.81
N PRO A 109 -2.13 4.93 -12.73
CA PRO A 109 -1.10 5.91 -12.92
C PRO A 109 0.07 5.05 -13.40
N THR A 110 0.22 4.91 -14.72
CA THR A 110 1.46 4.42 -15.32
C THR A 110 2.48 5.56 -15.22
N GLU A 111 2.58 6.17 -14.05
CA GLU A 111 3.83 6.70 -13.57
C GLU A 111 4.40 5.57 -12.74
N ILE A 112 4.97 4.59 -13.44
CA ILE A 112 6.15 3.91 -12.92
C ILE A 112 7.05 5.09 -12.52
N PRO A 113 7.40 5.28 -11.23
CA PRO A 113 8.41 6.25 -10.89
C PRO A 113 9.63 5.79 -11.66
N ILE A 114 9.92 6.44 -12.78
CA ILE A 114 11.20 6.30 -13.45
C ILE A 114 12.17 6.66 -12.34
N PRO A 115 13.01 5.73 -11.85
CA PRO A 115 13.93 6.07 -10.80
C PRO A 115 14.75 7.24 -11.33
N GLU A 116 14.57 8.41 -10.74
CA GLU A 116 15.13 9.70 -11.16
C GLU A 116 16.67 9.73 -11.10
N ASN A 117 17.29 8.58 -10.83
CA ASN A 117 18.69 8.40 -10.57
C ASN A 117 19.37 7.36 -11.48
N ILE A 118 18.79 7.07 -12.66
CA ILE A 118 19.50 6.31 -13.71
C ILE A 118 20.86 6.96 -14.01
N GLY A 119 20.95 8.29 -13.97
CA GLY A 119 22.20 9.04 -14.11
C GLY A 119 23.25 8.69 -13.04
N ALA A 120 22.86 8.64 -11.76
CA ALA A 120 23.81 8.31 -10.70
C ALA A 120 24.30 6.87 -10.79
N THR A 121 23.44 5.92 -11.16
CA THR A 121 23.83 4.51 -11.35
C THR A 121 24.81 4.35 -12.51
N VAL A 122 24.60 5.07 -13.62
CA VAL A 122 25.53 5.05 -14.77
C VAL A 122 26.86 5.70 -14.41
N ILE A 123 26.86 6.83 -13.70
CA ILE A 123 28.08 7.52 -13.24
C ILE A 123 28.88 6.62 -12.30
N LEU A 124 28.22 5.97 -11.32
CA LEU A 124 28.87 5.03 -10.40
C LEU A 124 29.55 3.88 -11.16
N LEU A 125 28.87 3.31 -12.16
CA LEU A 125 29.39 2.20 -12.95
C LEU A 125 30.60 2.62 -13.80
N LEU A 126 30.59 3.85 -14.32
CA LEU A 126 31.70 4.44 -15.07
C LEU A 126 32.92 4.70 -14.18
N ILE A 127 32.72 5.19 -12.95
CA ILE A 127 33.78 5.38 -11.95
C ILE A 127 34.38 4.02 -11.56
N LEU A 128 33.54 3.00 -11.33
CA LEU A 128 34.01 1.66 -10.99
C LEU A 128 34.86 1.05 -12.11
N LEU A 129 34.42 1.20 -13.36
CA LEU A 129 35.16 0.74 -14.54
C LEU A 129 36.52 1.45 -14.65
N LEU A 130 36.55 2.77 -14.45
CA LEU A 130 37.77 3.58 -14.49
C LEU A 130 38.78 3.12 -13.42
N LEU A 131 38.31 2.89 -12.20
CA LEU A 131 39.13 2.36 -11.10
C LEU A 131 39.73 1.00 -11.45
N PHE A 132 38.93 0.10 -12.01
CA PHE A 132 39.40 -1.23 -12.41
C PHE A 132 40.49 -1.15 -13.48
N LEU A 133 40.32 -0.26 -14.46
CA LEU A 133 41.26 -0.05 -15.56
C LEU A 133 42.58 0.58 -15.06
N LEU A 134 42.49 1.50 -14.10
CA LEU A 134 43.66 2.10 -13.45
C LEU A 134 44.48 1.05 -12.70
N VAL A 135 43.82 0.17 -11.93
CA VAL A 135 44.51 -0.91 -11.20
C VAL A 135 45.18 -1.88 -12.17
N ALA A 136 44.50 -2.27 -13.25
CA ALA A 136 45.06 -3.16 -14.27
C ALA A 136 46.30 -2.56 -14.97
N LEU A 137 46.29 -1.25 -15.23
CA LEU A 137 47.44 -0.54 -15.80
C LEU A 137 48.62 -0.46 -14.82
N LEU A 138 48.35 -0.23 -13.53
CA LEU A 138 49.39 -0.25 -12.49
C LEU A 138 50.04 -1.63 -12.38
N GLU A 139 49.24 -2.70 -12.37
CA GLU A 139 49.74 -4.08 -12.32
C GLU A 139 50.58 -4.45 -13.56
N GLN A 140 50.21 -3.94 -14.74
CA GLN A 140 51.04 -4.06 -15.95
C GLN A 140 52.35 -3.27 -15.86
N SER A 141 52.35 -2.12 -15.19
CA SER A 141 53.57 -1.32 -15.02
C SER A 141 54.58 -1.98 -14.07
N ASP A 142 54.10 -2.61 -12.99
CA ASP A 142 54.95 -3.34 -12.04
C ASP A 142 55.56 -4.60 -12.67
N SER A 143 54.80 -5.29 -13.52
CA SER A 143 55.31 -6.47 -14.24
C SER A 143 56.34 -6.12 -15.34
N LEU A 144 56.29 -4.90 -15.89
CA LEU A 144 57.31 -4.42 -16.84
C LEU A 144 58.58 -3.91 -16.14
N LEU A 145 58.48 -3.40 -14.90
CA LEU A 145 59.63 -2.93 -14.11
C LEU A 145 60.38 -4.05 -13.39
N GLY A 146 59.74 -5.20 -13.12
CA GLY A 146 60.38 -6.36 -12.47
C GLY A 146 61.34 -7.19 -13.35
N TRP A 147 61.57 -6.78 -14.61
CA TRP A 147 62.45 -7.45 -15.58
C TRP A 147 63.75 -6.70 -15.88
N PHE A 148 63.99 -5.54 -15.26
CA PHE A 148 65.26 -4.80 -15.31
C PHE A 148 65.95 -4.84 -13.93
#